data_AF-A0A1A8UDP8-F1
#
_entry.id   AF-A0A1A8UDP8-F1
#
_cell.length_a   1.000
_cell.length_b   1.000
_cell.length_c   1.000
_cell.angle_alpha   90.00
_cell.angle_beta   90.00
_cell.angle_gamma   90.00
#
_symmetry.space_group_name_H-M   'P 1'
#
loop_
_entity.id
_entity.type
_entity.pdbx_description
1 polymer ?
#
loop_
_entity_poly.entity_id
_entity_poly.type
_entity_poly.pdbx_seq_one_letter_code
_entity_poly.pdbx_strand_id
1 'polypeptide(L)' 'SIIKALNGYFSVFGLPKVLQTDQGTNFKSRLFKQVAEALGIKHVTSSAYHPESQ' A
#
# COMPACT_ATOMS: atom_id res chain seq x y z
N SER A 1 -9.99 -8.86 -1.21
CA SER A 1 -9.49 -7.53 -0.78
C SER A 1 -7.97 -7.52 -0.77
N ILE A 2 -7.35 -6.40 -1.16
CA ILE A 2 -5.88 -6.25 -1.24
C ILE A 2 -5.16 -6.56 0.09
N ILE A 3 -5.80 -6.23 1.21
CA ILE A 3 -5.28 -6.50 2.57
C ILE A 3 -5.04 -8.00 2.80
N LYS A 4 -5.93 -8.88 2.32
CA LYS A 4 -5.76 -10.33 2.47
C LYS A 4 -4.57 -10.86 1.66
N ALA A 5 -4.35 -10.32 0.47
CA ALA A 5 -3.21 -10.68 -0.37
C ALA A 5 -1.89 -10.23 0.27
N LEU A 6 -1.85 -9.00 0.77
CA LEU A 6 -0.68 -8.46 1.47
C LEU A 6 -0.39 -9.20 2.77
N ASN A 7 -1.41 -9.59 3.53
CA ASN A 7 -1.21 -10.37 4.76
C ASN A 7 -0.50 -11.70 4.49
N GLY A 8 -0.88 -12.42 3.42
CA GLY A 8 -0.18 -13.65 3.03
C GLY A 8 1.28 -13.40 2.64
N TYR A 9 1.53 -12.30 1.90
CA TYR A 9 2.88 -11.89 1.54
C TYR A 9 3.73 -11.55 2.77
N PHE A 10 3.19 -10.76 3.71
CA PHE A 10 3.88 -10.37 4.94
C PHE A 10 4.21 -11.57 5.84
N SER A 11 3.36 -12.60 5.88
CA SER A 11 3.68 -13.83 6.62
C SER A 11 4.87 -14.60 6.05
N VAL A 12 5.12 -14.51 4.74
CA VAL A 12 6.21 -15.23 4.08
C VAL A 12 7.52 -14.42 4.11
N PHE A 13 7.45 -13.11 3.89
CA PHE A 13 8.61 -12.24 3.69
C PHE A 13 8.89 -11.28 4.86
N GLY A 14 8.00 -11.23 5.85
CA GLY A 14 8.03 -10.26 6.93
C GLY A 14 7.36 -8.93 6.58
N LEU A 15 7.30 -8.05 7.58
CA LEU A 15 6.70 -6.72 7.44
C LEU A 15 7.71 -5.74 6.81
N PRO A 16 7.35 -5.02 5.73
CA PRO A 16 8.21 -4.00 5.17
C PRO A 16 8.20 -2.73 6.03
N LYS A 17 9.28 -1.96 5.99
CA LYS A 17 9.31 -0.62 6.62
C LYS A 17 8.47 0.41 5.86
N VAL A 18 8.40 0.26 4.53
CA VAL A 18 7.71 1.17 3.62
C VAL A 18 6.91 0.35 2.61
N LEU A 19 5.65 0.72 2.39
CA LEU A 19 4.79 0.16 1.35
C LEU A 19 4.45 1.28 0.37
N GLN A 20 4.92 1.16 -0.87
CA GLN A 20 4.60 2.10 -1.94
C GLN A 20 3.46 1.55 -2.81
N THR A 21 2.42 2.36 -3.03
CA THR A 21 1.27 1.97 -3.87
C THR A 21 0.96 3.04 -4.90
N ASP A 22 0.21 2.69 -5.94
CA ASP A 22 -0.38 3.69 -6.83
C ASP A 22 -1.59 4.39 -6.17
N GLN A 23 -2.18 5.36 -6.89
CA GLN A 23 -3.31 6.17 -6.44
C GLN A 23 -4.66 5.44 -6.46
N GLY A 24 -4.66 4.13 -6.70
CA GLY A 24 -5.84 3.28 -6.75
C GLY A 24 -6.64 3.29 -5.45
N THR A 25 -7.96 3.27 -5.58
CA THR A 25 -8.91 3.33 -4.46
C THR A 25 -8.76 2.17 -3.47
N ASN A 26 -8.28 1.01 -3.95
CA ASN A 26 -7.97 -0.16 -3.12
C ASN A 26 -6.98 0.14 -1.99
N PHE A 27 -6.04 1.07 -2.21
CA PHE A 27 -5.00 1.46 -1.26
C PHE A 27 -5.37 2.69 -0.42
N LYS A 28 -6.50 3.34 -0.74
CA LYS A 28 -6.95 4.58 -0.07
C LYS A 28 -8.05 4.35 0.97
N SER A 29 -8.50 3.11 1.14
CA SER A 29 -9.54 2.82 2.12
C SER A 29 -9.06 3.11 3.54
N ARG A 30 -9.97 3.60 4.41
CA ARG A 30 -9.67 3.82 5.83
C ARG A 30 -9.12 2.57 6.50
N LEU A 31 -9.66 1.41 6.15
CA LEU A 31 -9.21 0.12 6.66
C LEU A 31 -7.76 -0.18 6.27
N PHE A 32 -7.37 0.10 5.03
CA PHE A 32 -5.99 -0.09 4.56
C PHE A 32 -5.02 0.76 5.37
N LYS A 33 -5.35 2.04 5.56
CA LYS A 33 -4.56 2.96 6.37
C LYS A 33 -4.39 2.45 7.81
N GLN A 34 -5.48 2.03 8.46
CA GLN A 34 -5.45 1.51 9.82
C GLN A 34 -4.60 0.24 9.95
N VAL A 35 -4.65 -0.65 8.96
CA VAL A 35 -3.81 -1.87 8.94
C VAL A 35 -2.34 -1.51 8.77
N ALA A 36 -2.00 -0.60 7.84
CA ALA A 36 -0.61 -0.16 7.65
C ALA A 36 -0.05 0.50 8.93
N GLU A 37 -0.82 1.36 9.58
CA GLU A 37 -0.45 2.00 10.86
C GLU A 37 -0.26 0.98 11.98
N ALA A 38 -1.19 0.02 12.14
CA ALA A 38 -1.11 -1.02 13.16
C ALA A 38 0.10 -1.94 12.98
N LEU A 39 0.54 -2.16 11.75
CA LEU A 39 1.70 -2.97 11.41
C LEU A 39 3.01 -2.15 11.42
N GLY A 40 2.96 -0.84 11.72
CA GLY A 40 4.13 0.04 11.70
C GLY A 40 4.71 0.27 10.30
N ILE A 41 3.90 0.06 9.26
CA ILE A 41 4.30 0.20 7.86
C ILE A 41 4.05 1.65 7.41
N LYS A 42 5.09 2.32 6.92
CA LYS A 42 4.93 3.63 6.29
C LYS A 42 4.32 3.47 4.89
N HIS A 43 3.07 3.90 4.71
CA HIS A 43 2.42 3.91 3.40
C HIS A 43 2.77 5.16 2.61
N VAL A 44 3.26 4.99 1.38
CA VAL A 44 3.60 6.07 0.44
C VAL A 44 2.82 5.86 -0.85
N THR A 45 2.15 6.90 -1.34
CA THR A 45 1.42 6.83 -2.61
C THR A 45 2.22 7.50 -3.71
N SER A 46 2.44 6.81 -4.83
CA SER A 46 3.07 7.40 -6.02
C SER A 46 2.25 8.56 -6.57
N SER A 47 2.90 9.56 -7.16
CA SER A 47 2.22 10.61 -7.92
C SER A 47 1.38 10.01 -9.05
N ALA A 48 0.32 10.70 -9.46
CA ALA A 48 -0.39 10.32 -10.67
C ALA A 48 0.59 10.31 -11.85
N TYR A 49 0.44 9.35 -12.76
CA TYR A 49 1.19 9.34 -14.00
C TYR A 49 0.91 10.67 -14.73
N HIS A 50 1.93 11.52 -14.89
CA HIS A 50 1.87 12.67 -15.78
C HIS A 50 2.31 12.18 -17.16
N PRO A 51 1.40 12.02 -18.14
CA PRO A 51 1.78 11.91 -19.54
C PRO A 51 2.21 13.30 -20.03
N GLU A 52 3.28 13.88 -19.47
CA GLU A 52 3.93 15.00 -20.11
C GLU A 52 4.93 14.44 -21.13
N SER A 53 4.56 14.58 -22.40
CA SER A 53 5.20 14.09 -23.62
C SER A 53 4.66 12.75 -24.14
N GLN A 54 3.48 12.81 -24.77
CA GLN A 54 3.21 12.05 -25.99
C GLN A 54 3.16 13.01 -27.16
#